data_AF-A0A3D1ILQ7-F1
#
_entry.id   AF-A0A3D1ILQ7-F1
#
_cell.length_a   1.000
_cell.length_b   1.000
_cell.length_c   1.000
_cell.angle_alpha   90.00
_cell.angle_beta   90.00
_cell.angle_gamma   90.00
#
_symmetry.space_group_name_H-M   'P 1'
#
loop_
_entity.id
_entity.type
_entity.pdbx_description
1 polymer ?
#
loop_
_entity_poly.entity_id
_entity_poly.type
_entity_poly.pdbx_seq_one_letter_code
_entity_poly.pdbx_strand_id
1 'polypeptide(L)'
;MWRRLLPVGLLTLGVLFWTPVLETAAAEPPRVRLITTGGTISNRPGDRLSPDELVALVPNLADLAEVETEEFANIASSAVALDQWLRLARRINAVFR
;
A
#
# COMPACT_ATOMS: atom_id res chain seq x y z
N MET A 1 -0.95 73.06 19.01
CA MET A 1 -0.61 72.15 17.88
C MET A 1 -0.02 70.87 18.47
N TRP A 2 -0.85 69.88 18.80
CA TRP A 2 -0.44 68.61 19.42
C TRP A 2 -0.14 67.58 18.32
N ARG A 3 1.14 67.23 18.11
CA ARG A 3 1.52 66.09 17.26
C ARG A 3 1.37 64.80 18.07
N ARG A 4 0.28 64.06 17.82
CA ARG A 4 0.11 62.69 18.27
C ARG A 4 1.03 61.78 17.45
N LEU A 5 2.09 61.28 18.07
CA LEU A 5 2.90 60.18 17.53
C LEU A 5 2.11 58.88 17.74
N LEU A 6 1.61 58.29 16.65
CA LEU A 6 1.03 56.94 16.65
C LEU A 6 2.16 55.89 16.82
N PRO A 7 1.95 54.79 17.54
CA PRO A 7 2.98 53.78 17.75
C PRO A 7 3.14 52.95 16.47
N VAL A 8 4.31 53.02 15.85
CA VAL A 8 4.72 52.20 14.70
C VAL A 8 4.91 50.71 15.10
N GLY A 9 4.74 50.36 16.38
CA GLY A 9 5.07 49.06 16.95
C GLY A 9 4.10 47.89 16.69
N LEU A 10 3.00 48.08 15.94
CA LEU A 10 1.96 47.05 15.79
C LEU A 10 1.90 46.35 14.43
N LEU A 11 2.70 46.79 13.44
CA LEU A 11 2.68 46.19 12.10
C LEU A 11 3.73 45.10 11.86
N THR A 12 4.69 44.91 12.76
CA THR A 12 5.74 43.88 12.60
C THR A 12 5.35 42.50 13.14
N LEU A 13 4.26 42.36 13.90
CA LEU A 13 3.84 41.06 14.44
C LEU A 13 2.99 40.22 13.47
N GLY A 14 2.38 40.82 12.45
CA GLY A 14 1.47 40.12 11.52
C GLY A 14 2.15 39.31 10.43
N VAL A 15 3.45 39.56 10.16
CA VAL A 15 4.17 38.95 9.04
C VAL A 15 4.89 37.65 9.42
N LEU A 16 5.11 37.39 10.72
CA LEU A 16 5.83 36.20 11.18
C LEU A 16 5.02 34.90 11.21
N PHE A 17 3.70 34.95 10.96
CA PHE A 17 2.81 33.78 11.07
C PHE A 17 2.34 33.22 9.71
N TRP A 18 2.78 33.78 8.59
CA TRP A 18 2.51 33.20 7.27
C TRP A 18 3.63 32.24 6.87
N THR A 19 3.87 31.20 7.67
CA THR A 19 4.63 30.04 7.19
C THR A 19 3.62 29.13 6.49
N PRO A 20 3.60 29.04 5.15
CA PRO A 20 2.82 28.02 4.50
C PRO A 20 3.36 26.67 5.00
N VAL A 21 2.51 25.90 5.68
CA VAL A 21 2.79 24.48 5.90
C VAL A 21 2.84 23.87 4.51
N LEU A 22 4.01 23.44 4.08
CA LEU A 22 4.13 22.60 2.91
C LEU A 22 3.48 21.27 3.30
N GLU A 23 2.24 21.10 2.87
CA GLU A 23 1.52 19.86 3.05
C GLU A 23 2.24 18.80 2.24
N THR A 24 2.90 17.87 2.93
CA THR A 24 3.56 16.74 2.29
C THR A 24 2.47 15.93 1.60
N ALA A 25 2.48 15.88 0.27
CA ALA A 25 1.56 15.04 -0.47
C ALA A 25 1.65 13.62 0.10
N ALA A 26 0.53 13.10 0.61
CA ALA A 26 0.45 11.72 1.06
C ALA A 26 0.89 10.84 -0.11
N ALA A 27 1.93 10.03 0.09
CA ALA A 27 2.38 9.10 -0.94
C ALA A 27 1.22 8.13 -1.25
N GLU A 28 0.88 8.00 -2.53
CA GLU A 28 -0.12 7.04 -2.97
C GLU A 28 0.31 5.62 -2.56
N PRO A 29 -0.60 4.78 -2.03
CA PRO A 29 -0.24 3.44 -1.62
C PRO A 29 0.31 2.63 -2.79
N PRO A 30 1.32 1.77 -2.56
CA PRO A 30 1.84 0.90 -3.61
C PRO A 30 0.76 -0.09 -4.06
N ARG A 31 0.70 -0.31 -5.37
CA ARG A 31 -0.11 -1.38 -5.97
C ARG A 31 0.67 -2.70 -5.90
N VAL A 32 0.06 -3.72 -5.29
CA VAL A 32 0.69 -5.02 -5.04
C VAL A 32 -0.18 -6.11 -5.65
N ARG A 33 0.41 -7.00 -6.45
CA ARG A 33 -0.28 -8.18 -6.95
C ARG A 33 0.09 -9.43 -6.14
N LEU A 34 -0.87 -9.98 -5.41
CA LEU A 34 -0.73 -11.22 -4.65
C LEU A 34 -1.06 -12.42 -5.54
N ILE A 35 -0.03 -13.09 -6.04
CA ILE A 35 -0.16 -14.34 -6.82
C ILE A 35 0.02 -15.54 -5.87
N THR A 36 -1.04 -16.30 -5.64
CA THR A 36 -0.98 -17.45 -4.72
C THR A 36 -0.69 -18.76 -5.45
N THR A 37 0.08 -19.64 -4.79
CA THR A 37 0.43 -20.97 -5.31
C THR A 37 -0.03 -22.12 -4.40
N GLY A 38 -0.67 -21.79 -3.28
CA GLY A 38 -1.06 -22.73 -2.22
C GLY A 38 -0.08 -22.75 -1.05
N GLY A 39 0.39 -23.94 -0.66
CA GLY A 39 1.25 -24.14 0.51
C GLY A 39 0.50 -24.10 1.86
N THR A 40 1.24 -24.04 2.96
CA THR A 40 0.66 -24.08 4.32
C THR A 40 -0.15 -22.82 4.64
N ILE A 41 0.25 -21.66 4.12
CA ILE A 41 -0.40 -20.37 4.39
C ILE A 41 -1.87 -20.35 3.96
N SER A 42 -2.23 -21.05 2.88
CA SER A 42 -3.62 -21.17 2.41
C SER A 42 -4.35 -22.39 2.97
N ASN A 43 -3.77 -23.16 3.89
CA ASN A 43 -4.40 -24.37 4.38
C ASN A 43 -5.38 -24.06 5.52
N ARG A 44 -6.59 -24.63 5.47
CA ARG A 44 -7.52 -24.65 6.62
C ARG A 44 -8.05 -26.09 6.83
N PRO A 45 -8.63 -26.41 8.00
CA PRO A 45 -9.20 -27.73 8.21
C PRO A 45 -10.22 -28.10 7.13
N GLY A 46 -9.92 -29.14 6.34
CA GLY A 46 -10.80 -29.68 5.30
C GLY A 46 -10.91 -28.85 4.01
N ASP A 47 -10.19 -27.74 3.89
CA ASP A 47 -10.30 -26.84 2.73
C ASP A 47 -9.06 -25.96 2.54
N ARG A 48 -9.05 -25.06 1.55
CA ARG A 48 -7.97 -24.11 1.28
C ARG A 48 -8.54 -22.71 1.09
N LEU A 49 -7.90 -21.73 1.73
CA LEU A 49 -8.21 -20.31 1.58
C LEU A 49 -7.92 -19.85 0.15
N SER A 50 -8.85 -19.09 -0.40
CA SER A 50 -8.65 -18.28 -1.60
C SER A 50 -7.70 -17.10 -1.33
N PRO A 51 -7.14 -16.47 -2.38
CA PRO A 51 -6.36 -15.24 -2.24
C PRO A 51 -7.08 -14.11 -1.47
N ASP A 52 -8.38 -13.93 -1.73
CA ASP A 52 -9.17 -12.86 -1.10
C ASP A 52 -9.37 -13.11 0.39
N GLU A 53 -9.60 -14.37 0.77
CA GLU A 53 -9.65 -14.76 2.18
C GLU A 53 -8.31 -14.53 2.87
N LEU A 54 -7.18 -14.81 2.20
CA LEU A 54 -5.84 -14.53 2.75
C LEU A 54 -5.63 -13.03 3.01
N VAL A 55 -6.04 -12.17 2.08
CA VAL A 55 -5.98 -10.71 2.25
C VAL A 55 -6.87 -10.26 3.41
N ALA A 56 -8.07 -10.82 3.52
CA ALA A 56 -9.02 -10.48 4.59
C ALA A 56 -8.54 -10.86 6.01
N LEU A 57 -7.60 -11.82 6.12
CA LEU A 57 -7.01 -12.21 7.40
C LEU A 57 -5.93 -11.24 7.92
N VAL A 58 -5.46 -10.30 7.09
CA VAL A 58 -4.41 -9.35 7.47
C VAL A 58 -5.03 -8.00 7.83
N PRO A 59 -5.14 -7.66 9.13
CA PRO A 59 -5.72 -6.39 9.54
C PRO A 59 -4.88 -5.22 9.03
N ASN A 60 -5.56 -4.13 8.66
CA ASN A 60 -4.96 -2.86 8.22
C ASN A 60 -4.07 -2.98 6.96
N LEU A 61 -4.17 -4.06 6.18
CA LEU A 61 -3.38 -4.21 4.95
C LEU A 61 -3.69 -3.12 3.92
N ALA A 62 -4.94 -2.65 3.86
CA ALA A 62 -5.37 -1.57 2.99
C ALA A 62 -4.74 -0.20 3.33
N ASP A 63 -4.23 -0.02 4.55
CA ASP A 63 -3.51 1.21 4.94
C ASP A 63 -2.08 1.22 4.35
N LEU A 64 -1.59 0.06 3.90
CA LEU A 64 -0.22 -0.14 3.43
C LEU A 64 -0.12 -0.30 1.92
N ALA A 65 -1.13 -0.88 1.26
CA ALA A 65 -1.08 -1.20 -0.17
C ALA A 65 -2.47 -1.41 -0.78
N GLU A 66 -2.58 -1.12 -2.08
CA GLU A 66 -3.69 -1.58 -2.91
C GLU A 66 -3.38 -2.99 -3.42
N VAL A 67 -4.04 -4.01 -2.85
CA VAL A 67 -3.76 -5.41 -3.17
C VAL A 67 -4.73 -5.95 -4.22
N GLU A 68 -4.17 -6.42 -5.34
CA GLU A 68 -4.90 -7.16 -6.37
C GLU A 68 -4.56 -8.65 -6.24
N THR A 69 -5.56 -9.50 -6.17
CA THR A 69 -5.39 -10.94 -5.94
C THR A 69 -5.41 -11.74 -7.24
N GLU A 70 -4.64 -12.84 -7.26
CA GLU A 70 -4.62 -13.80 -8.35
C GLU A 70 -4.34 -15.21 -7.80
N GLU A 71 -5.21 -16.16 -8.11
CA GLU A 71 -4.95 -17.57 -7.81
C GLU A 71 -4.26 -18.24 -9.00
N PHE A 72 -2.96 -18.50 -8.88
CA PHE A 72 -2.20 -19.20 -9.91
C PHE A 72 -2.30 -20.73 -9.73
N ALA A 73 -2.21 -21.18 -8.48
CA ALA A 73 -2.40 -22.57 -8.09
C ALA A 73 -2.82 -22.66 -6.61
N ASN A 74 -3.35 -23.81 -6.21
CA ASN A 74 -3.76 -24.04 -4.83
C ASN A 74 -3.41 -25.47 -4.40
N ILE A 75 -2.12 -25.78 -4.43
CA ILE A 75 -1.57 -27.12 -4.18
C ILE A 75 -0.57 -27.12 -3.02
N ALA A 76 -0.18 -28.31 -2.55
CA ALA A 76 0.93 -28.44 -1.63
C ALA A 76 2.23 -27.93 -2.29
N SER A 77 3.09 -27.23 -1.56
CA SER A 77 4.34 -26.68 -2.10
C SER A 77 5.28 -27.77 -2.65
N SER A 78 5.23 -28.97 -2.08
CA SER A 78 5.97 -30.15 -2.55
C SER A 78 5.47 -30.73 -3.89
N ALA A 79 4.27 -30.33 -4.33
CA ALA A 79 3.65 -30.83 -5.55
C ALA A 79 3.86 -29.90 -6.76
N VAL A 80 4.54 -28.76 -6.60
CA VAL A 80 4.79 -27.81 -7.70
C VAL A 80 5.77 -28.41 -8.71
N ALA A 81 5.31 -28.63 -9.93
CA ALA A 81 6.10 -29.21 -11.01
C ALA A 81 6.93 -28.15 -11.77
N LEU A 82 7.96 -28.60 -12.51
CA LEU A 82 8.86 -27.72 -13.28
C LEU A 82 8.12 -26.88 -14.33
N ASP A 83 7.11 -27.44 -14.99
CA ASP A 83 6.32 -26.69 -15.97
C ASP A 83 5.48 -25.59 -15.30
N GLN A 84 4.97 -25.83 -14.09
CA GLN A 84 4.27 -24.81 -13.29
C GLN A 84 5.22 -23.70 -12.86
N TRP A 85 6.46 -24.01 -12.49
CA TRP A 85 7.50 -22.99 -12.23
C TRP A 85 7.74 -22.09 -13.44
N LEU A 86 7.88 -22.68 -14.63
CA LEU A 86 8.08 -21.91 -15.86
C LEU A 86 6.86 -21.04 -16.21
N ARG A 87 5.65 -21.55 -16.00
CA ARG A 87 4.41 -20.77 -16.16
C ARG A 87 4.32 -19.61 -15.17
N LEU A 88 4.70 -19.83 -13.90
CA LEU A 88 4.71 -18.79 -12.88
C LEU A 88 5.68 -17.67 -13.24
N ALA A 89 6.92 -18.01 -13.65
CA ALA A 89 7.91 -17.03 -14.08
C ALA A 89 7.41 -16.19 -15.28
N ARG A 90 6.78 -16.83 -16.27
CA ARG A 90 6.16 -16.12 -17.40
C ARG A 90 5.02 -15.21 -16.96
N ARG A 91 4.20 -15.66 -16.00
CA ARG A 91 3.09 -14.87 -15.47
C ARG A 91 3.57 -13.63 -14.75
N ILE A 92 4.57 -13.76 -13.87
CA ILE A 92 5.22 -12.63 -13.18
C ILE A 92 5.77 -11.64 -14.21
N ASN A 93 6.49 -12.12 -15.23
CA ASN A 93 7.01 -11.27 -16.32
C ASN A 93 5.91 -10.59 -17.17
N ALA A 94 4.67 -11.08 -17.14
CA ALA A 94 3.54 -10.45 -17.82
C ALA A 94 2.81 -9.42 -16.93
N VAL A 95 3.04 -9.43 -15.61
CA VAL A 95 2.51 -8.43 -14.69
C VAL A 95 3.35 -7.14 -14.73
N PHE A 96 4.66 -7.26 -14.94
CA PHE A 96 5.61 -6.13 -14.91
C PHE A 96 6.06 -5.63 -16.30
N ARG A 97 5.53 -6.20 -17.38
CA ARG A 97 5.74 -5.69 -18.74
C ARG A 97 4.65 -4.71 -19.11
#